data_AF-A0A350M1B8-F1
#
_entry.id   AF-A0A350M1B8-F1
#
_cell.length_a   1.000
_cell.length_b   1.000
_cell.length_c   1.000
_cell.angle_alpha   90.00
_cell.angle_beta   90.00
_cell.angle_gamma   90.00
#
_symmetry.space_group_name_H-M   'P 1'
#
loop_
_entity.id
_entity.type
_entity.pdbx_description
1 polymer ?
#
loop_
_entity_poly.entity_id
_entity_poly.type
_entity_poly.pdbx_seq_one_letter_code
_entity_poly.pdbx_strand_id
1 'polypeptide(L)'
;MKRPVLGKGADILFEITTPEVKEDKVITSKLPKFRTFEIKLSILLKNSQLEFLNRLERKIMLNRSSYNKKERVTKNSIIRACIDAISSLEIDISEIPDERELLKRIKLAVDAGKH
;
A
#
# COMPACT_ATOMS: atom_id res chain seq x y z
N MET A 1 -45.02 -22.03 -3.60
CA MET A 1 -45.13 -21.93 -5.07
C MET A 1 -43.77 -21.54 -5.65
N LYS A 2 -43.28 -22.27 -6.67
CA LYS A 2 -42.01 -22.03 -7.38
C LYS A 2 -42.26 -21.21 -8.65
N ARG A 3 -41.54 -20.07 -8.74
CA ARG A 3 -40.98 -19.28 -9.87
C ARG A 3 -41.73 -19.13 -11.21
N PRO A 4 -41.48 -17.99 -11.87
CA PRO A 4 -40.99 -17.99 -13.24
C PRO A 4 -39.58 -17.38 -13.36
N VAL A 5 -38.87 -17.80 -14.40
CA VAL A 5 -37.54 -17.34 -14.85
C VAL A 5 -37.75 -16.76 -16.24
N LEU A 6 -37.11 -15.64 -16.57
CA LEU A 6 -36.72 -15.16 -17.91
C LEU A 6 -36.02 -13.81 -17.62
N GLY A 7 -34.73 -13.59 -17.82
CA GLY A 7 -33.93 -13.88 -19.01
C GLY A 7 -33.94 -12.65 -19.92
N LYS A 8 -32.83 -11.90 -19.95
CA LYS A 8 -32.27 -11.14 -21.10
C LYS A 8 -31.31 -10.05 -20.59
N GLY A 9 -30.15 -9.99 -21.23
CA GLY A 9 -29.09 -9.03 -20.93
C GLY A 9 -29.55 -7.59 -21.05
N ALA A 10 -28.98 -6.75 -20.20
CA ALA A 10 -28.93 -5.32 -20.37
C ALA A 10 -27.57 -4.89 -19.81
N ASP A 11 -26.72 -4.42 -20.71
CA ASP A 11 -25.55 -3.62 -20.39
C ASP A 11 -26.01 -2.43 -19.52
N ILE A 12 -25.56 -2.35 -18.28
CA ILE A 12 -25.80 -1.19 -17.44
C ILE A 12 -24.51 -0.85 -16.72
N LEU A 13 -23.84 0.13 -17.32
CA LEU A 13 -22.93 1.14 -16.77
C LEU A 13 -22.40 0.90 -15.35
N PHE A 14 -21.07 0.88 -15.24
CA PHE A 14 -20.34 1.12 -13.99
C PHE A 14 -20.78 2.49 -13.42
N GLU A 15 -21.78 2.49 -12.55
CA GLU A 15 -22.06 3.63 -11.69
C GLU A 15 -20.92 3.74 -10.68
N ILE A 16 -20.04 4.71 -10.91
CA ILE A 16 -19.10 5.19 -9.89
C ILE A 16 -19.98 5.79 -8.79
N THR A 17 -20.34 4.97 -7.82
CA THR A 17 -21.00 5.43 -6.60
C THR A 17 -19.96 6.24 -5.83
N THR A 18 -20.00 7.56 -5.96
CA THR A 18 -19.37 8.47 -5.01
C THR A 18 -19.84 8.10 -3.62
N PRO A 19 -18.93 7.78 -2.68
CA PRO A 19 -19.35 7.45 -1.32
C PRO A 19 -19.97 8.70 -0.70
N GLU A 20 -21.26 8.64 -0.40
CA GLU A 20 -21.96 9.64 0.39
C GLU A 20 -21.22 9.81 1.73
N VAL A 21 -20.78 11.04 1.99
CA VAL A 21 -20.21 11.45 3.27
C VAL A 21 -21.31 11.32 4.33
N LYS A 22 -21.27 10.23 5.09
CA LYS A 22 -22.13 10.09 6.28
C LYS A 22 -21.57 11.00 7.35
N GLU A 23 -22.35 12.03 7.70
CA GLU A 23 -22.06 12.93 8.81
C GLU A 23 -21.78 12.15 10.10
N ASP A 24 -20.61 12.44 10.68
CA ASP A 24 -20.06 11.75 11.84
C ASP A 24 -20.95 11.93 13.07
N LYS A 25 -21.54 10.81 13.51
CA LYS A 25 -22.05 10.73 14.88
C LYS A 25 -20.86 10.88 15.83
N VAL A 26 -20.99 11.81 16.77
CA VAL A 26 -20.06 12.10 17.87
C VAL A 26 -19.51 10.83 18.51
N ILE A 27 -18.28 10.45 18.16
CA ILE A 27 -17.53 9.39 18.84
C ILE A 27 -16.55 10.07 19.80
N THR A 28 -16.81 9.85 21.08
CA THR A 28 -15.93 10.03 22.25
C THR A 28 -14.44 10.00 21.95
N SER A 29 -13.70 10.91 22.60
CA SER A 29 -12.27 11.24 22.54
C SER A 29 -11.25 10.08 22.76
N LYS A 30 -11.39 8.96 22.07
CA LYS A 30 -10.33 7.94 21.96
C LYS A 30 -9.53 8.26 20.71
N LEU A 31 -8.44 9.01 20.90
CA LEU A 31 -7.40 9.12 19.89
C LEU A 31 -7.04 7.69 19.44
N PRO A 32 -7.14 7.36 18.14
CA PRO A 32 -6.93 6.00 17.69
C PRO A 32 -5.50 5.57 18.04
N LYS A 33 -5.36 4.34 18.55
CA LYS A 33 -4.07 3.78 18.98
C LYS A 33 -3.02 3.76 17.85
N PHE A 34 -3.46 3.83 16.59
CA PHE A 34 -2.62 3.86 15.40
C PHE A 34 -3.31 4.64 14.27
N ARG A 35 -2.53 5.11 13.29
CA ARG A 35 -3.04 5.82 12.11
C ARG A 35 -3.82 4.86 11.21
N THR A 36 -5.10 5.12 11.01
CA THR A 36 -5.94 4.45 10.00
C THR A 36 -5.84 5.20 8.68
N PHE A 37 -5.69 4.48 7.56
CA PHE A 37 -5.62 5.06 6.22
C PHE A 37 -6.83 4.56 5.42
N GLU A 38 -7.54 5.49 4.80
CA GLU A 38 -8.79 5.19 4.07
C GLU A 38 -8.51 4.78 2.62
N ILE A 39 -7.41 5.26 2.03
CA ILE A 39 -7.04 4.99 0.65
C ILE A 39 -6.40 3.60 0.55
N LYS A 40 -6.99 2.74 -0.30
CA LYS A 40 -6.49 1.39 -0.58
C LYS A 40 -5.78 1.37 -1.93
N LEU A 41 -4.57 0.82 -1.95
CA LEU A 41 -3.79 0.57 -3.15
C LEU A 41 -3.68 -0.94 -3.39
N SER A 42 -4.07 -1.39 -4.58
CA SER A 42 -3.92 -2.78 -5.03
C SER A 42 -2.80 -2.85 -6.07
N ILE A 43 -1.75 -3.63 -5.77
CA ILE A 43 -0.57 -3.77 -6.64
C ILE A 43 -0.37 -5.25 -6.97
N LEU A 44 -0.08 -5.54 -8.24
CA LEU A 44 0.35 -6.87 -8.66
C LEU A 44 1.84 -7.03 -8.39
N LEU A 45 2.19 -8.00 -7.53
CA LEU A 45 3.57 -8.30 -7.17
C LEU A 45 3.98 -9.66 -7.72
N LYS A 46 5.25 -9.77 -8.13
CA LYS A 46 5.87 -11.05 -8.47
C LYS A 46 5.96 -11.91 -7.20
N ASN A 47 5.86 -13.23 -7.33
CA ASN A 47 5.95 -14.15 -6.18
C ASN A 47 7.25 -13.94 -5.37
N SER A 48 8.37 -13.68 -6.04
CA SER A 48 9.65 -13.37 -5.39
C SER A 48 9.62 -12.09 -4.56
N GLN A 49 8.91 -11.05 -5.00
CA GLN A 49 8.74 -9.80 -4.26
C GLN A 49 7.87 -10.02 -3.01
N LEU A 50 6.80 -10.80 -3.13
CA LEU A 50 5.94 -11.15 -2.00
C LEU A 50 6.69 -11.99 -0.96
N GLU A 51 7.49 -12.95 -1.41
CA GLU A 51 8.33 -13.77 -0.55
C GLU A 51 9.38 -12.92 0.19
N PHE A 52 10.03 -11.99 -0.51
CA PHE A 52 10.94 -11.02 0.09
C PHE A 52 10.26 -10.22 1.21
N LEU A 53 9.08 -9.65 0.94
CA LEU A 53 8.31 -8.89 1.94
C LEU A 53 7.93 -9.76 3.15
N ASN A 54 7.52 -11.00 2.93
CA ASN A 54 7.21 -11.95 4.01
C ASN A 54 8.44 -12.24 4.90
N ARG A 55 9.59 -12.52 4.26
CA ARG A 55 10.85 -12.80 4.98
C ARG A 55 11.32 -11.57 5.76
N LEU A 56 11.24 -10.38 5.15
CA LEU A 56 11.62 -9.12 5.78
C LEU A 56 10.72 -8.79 6.98
N GLU A 57 9.39 -8.89 6.82
CA GLU A 57 8.42 -8.70 7.91
C GLU A 57 8.76 -9.61 9.10
N ARG A 58 8.96 -10.91 8.85
CA ARG A 58 9.30 -11.89 9.90
C ARG A 58 10.62 -11.53 10.58
N LYS A 59 11.67 -11.21 9.81
CA LYS A 59 12.98 -10.86 10.35
C LYS A 59 12.93 -9.60 11.21
N ILE A 60 12.20 -8.57 10.78
CA ILE A 60 11.98 -7.35 11.57
C ILE A 60 11.26 -7.71 12.87
N MET A 61 10.17 -8.48 12.81
CA MET A 61 9.39 -8.82 14.00
C MET A 61 10.17 -9.67 15.01
N LEU A 62 11.06 -10.56 14.54
CA LEU A 62 11.92 -11.39 15.40
C LEU A 62 13.03 -10.57 16.09
N ASN A 63 13.60 -9.57 15.41
CA ASN A 63 14.73 -8.80 15.92
C ASN A 63 14.34 -7.60 16.80
N ARG A 64 13.04 -7.39 17.06
CA ARG A 64 12.57 -6.27 17.88
C ARG A 64 12.60 -6.61 19.37
N SER A 65 13.26 -5.75 20.15
CA SER A 65 13.17 -5.77 21.62
C SER A 65 11.75 -5.47 22.10
N SER A 66 11.43 -5.85 23.35
CA SER A 66 10.14 -5.56 23.99
C SER A 66 9.82 -4.06 23.96
N TYR A 67 10.81 -3.21 24.25
CA TYR A 67 10.69 -1.75 24.19
C TYR A 67 10.25 -1.23 22.80
N ASN A 68 10.77 -1.86 21.74
CA ASN A 68 10.50 -1.43 20.37
C ASN A 68 9.21 -2.03 19.77
N LYS A 69 8.44 -2.84 20.51
CA LYS A 69 7.18 -3.47 20.06
C LYS A 69 5.94 -2.56 20.24
N LYS A 70 6.04 -1.27 19.86
CA LYS A 70 4.95 -0.28 19.97
C LYS A 70 3.78 -0.58 19.01
N GLU A 71 4.08 -0.86 17.74
CA GLU A 71 3.12 -1.20 16.69
C GLU A 71 3.59 -2.42 15.90
N ARG A 72 2.69 -3.26 15.37
CA ARG A 72 3.06 -4.32 14.43
C ARG A 72 3.60 -3.70 13.14
N VAL A 73 4.82 -4.07 12.74
CA VAL A 73 5.32 -3.73 11.40
C VAL A 73 4.74 -4.74 10.43
N THR A 74 3.89 -4.27 9.51
CA THR A 74 3.26 -5.09 8.46
C THR A 74 3.95 -4.86 7.11
N LYS A 75 3.62 -5.66 6.09
CA LYS A 75 4.05 -5.39 4.71
C LYS A 75 3.69 -3.98 4.27
N ASN A 76 2.50 -3.51 4.63
CA ASN A 76 2.06 -2.15 4.30
C ASN A 76 2.91 -1.10 5.03
N SER A 77 3.35 -1.36 6.27
CA SER A 77 4.28 -0.47 6.97
C SER A 77 5.63 -0.41 6.26
N ILE A 78 6.14 -1.56 5.78
CA ILE A 78 7.39 -1.64 5.02
C ILE A 78 7.28 -0.87 3.70
N ILE A 79 6.23 -1.12 2.92
CA ILE A 79 6.03 -0.45 1.62
C ILE A 79 5.91 1.07 1.80
N ARG A 80 5.15 1.54 2.80
CA ARG A 80 5.05 2.97 3.11
C ARG A 80 6.40 3.58 3.47
N ALA A 81 7.16 2.93 4.36
CA ALA A 81 8.50 3.39 4.71
C ALA A 81 9.45 3.44 3.50
N CYS A 82 9.34 2.49 2.57
CA CYS A 82 10.09 2.52 1.32
C CYS A 82 9.67 3.68 0.41
N ILE A 83 8.36 3.96 0.29
CA ILE A 83 7.87 5.10 -0.49
C ILE A 83 8.37 6.42 0.12
N ASP A 84 8.27 6.58 1.44
CA ASP A 84 8.75 7.77 2.16
C ASP A 84 10.27 7.96 1.98
N ALA A 85 11.04 6.86 1.95
CA ALA A 85 12.48 6.93 1.71
C ALA A 85 12.84 7.28 0.25
N ILE A 86 12.07 6.79 -0.72
CA ILE A 86 12.30 7.05 -2.14
C ILE A 86 11.81 8.46 -2.53
N SER A 87 10.74 8.95 -1.91
CA SER A 87 10.17 10.27 -2.21
C SER A 87 11.09 11.42 -1.85
N SER A 88 12.04 11.20 -0.93
CA SER A 88 13.10 12.17 -0.59
C SER A 88 14.29 12.13 -1.54
N LEU A 89 14.35 11.20 -2.49
CA LEU A 89 15.48 11.08 -3.42
C LEU A 89 15.27 11.93 -4.67
N GLU A 90 16.34 12.59 -5.13
CA GLU A 90 16.37 13.21 -6.44
C GLU A 90 16.59 12.14 -7.51
N ILE A 91 15.49 11.74 -8.15
CA ILE A 91 15.50 10.75 -9.24
C ILE A 91 15.11 11.45 -10.53
N ASP A 92 15.91 11.30 -11.58
CA ASP A 92 15.52 11.74 -12.91
C ASP A 92 14.37 10.88 -13.45
N ILE A 93 13.20 11.50 -13.60
CA ILE A 93 11.95 10.88 -14.05
C ILE A 93 11.72 11.08 -15.56
N SER A 94 12.64 11.74 -16.26
CA SER A 94 12.50 12.01 -17.69
C SER A 94 12.61 10.71 -18.51
N GLU A 95 11.61 10.48 -19.37
CA GLU A 95 11.62 9.44 -20.41
C GLU A 95 12.09 8.05 -19.93
N ILE A 96 11.52 7.53 -18.84
CA ILE A 96 11.86 6.20 -18.35
C ILE A 96 11.25 5.12 -19.27
N PRO A 97 12.06 4.28 -19.93
CA PRO A 97 11.55 3.33 -20.92
C PRO A 97 10.92 2.07 -20.29
N ASP A 98 11.44 1.59 -19.16
CA ASP A 98 10.98 0.34 -18.56
C ASP A 98 11.24 0.24 -17.02
N GLU A 99 10.74 -0.84 -16.41
CA GLU A 99 10.92 -1.15 -14.97
C GLU A 99 12.41 -1.31 -14.60
N ARG A 100 13.25 -1.76 -15.54
CA ARG A 100 14.67 -2.05 -15.27
C ARG A 100 15.48 -0.76 -15.16
N GLU A 101 15.24 0.19 -16.05
CA GLU A 101 15.86 1.50 -16.03
C GLU A 101 15.37 2.31 -14.83
N LEU A 102 14.08 2.25 -14.49
CA LEU A 102 13.57 2.85 -13.25
C LEU A 102 14.33 2.33 -12.03
N LEU A 103 14.48 1.00 -11.91
CA LEU A 103 15.19 0.39 -10.80
C LEU A 103 16.67 0.82 -10.76
N LYS A 104 17.32 0.95 -11.92
CA LYS A 104 18.70 1.42 -12.03
C LYS A 104 18.84 2.85 -11.53
N ARG A 105 17.97 3.77 -11.95
CA ARG A 105 17.99 5.17 -11.50
C ARG A 105 17.72 5.31 -10.00
N ILE A 106 16.76 4.56 -9.46
CA ILE A 106 16.51 4.51 -8.01
C ILE A 106 17.75 4.04 -7.26
N LYS A 107 18.43 2.99 -7.73
CA LYS A 107 19.67 2.51 -7.09
C LYS A 107 20.77 3.56 -7.08
N LEU A 108 20.98 4.24 -8.21
CA LEU A 108 21.95 5.33 -8.31
C LEU A 108 21.64 6.45 -7.32
N ALA A 109 20.38 6.86 -7.20
CA ALA A 109 19.96 7.88 -6.25
C ALA A 109 20.16 7.45 -4.78
N VAL A 110 19.85 6.19 -4.45
CA VAL A 110 20.09 5.62 -3.12
C VAL A 110 21.59 5.57 -2.80
N ASP A 111 22.46 5.29 -3.77
CA ASP A 111 23.90 5.26 -3.56
C ASP A 111 24.50 6.66 -3.44
N ALA A 112 24.00 7.63 -4.20
CA ALA A 112 24.43 9.03 -4.11
C ALA A 112 24.07 9.69 -2.76
N GLY A 113 22.95 9.29 -2.15
CA GLY A 113 22.52 9.78 -0.84
C GLY A 113 23.24 9.16 0.37
N LYS A 114 24.26 8.30 0.18
CA LYS A 114 25.03 7.66 1.27
C LYS A 114 26.23 8.49 1.75
N HIS A 115 26.32 9.76 1.36
CA HIS A 115 27.42 10.67 1.73
C HIS A 115 27.01 11.64 2.85
#